data_AF-A0A519Z7Y8-F1
#
_entry.id   AF-A0A519Z7Y8-F1
#
_cell.length_a   1.000
_cell.length_b   1.000
_cell.length_c   1.000
_cell.angle_alpha   90.00
_cell.angle_beta   90.00
_cell.angle_gamma   90.00
#
_symmetry.space_group_name_H-M   'P 1'
#
loop_
_entity.id
_entity.type
_entity.pdbx_description
1 polymer ?
#
loop_
_entity_poly.entity_id
_entity_poly.type
_entity_poly.pdbx_seq_one_letter_code
_entity_poly.pdbx_strand_id
1 'polypeptide(L)'
;LPDAQLETYKRLWKSRFGRQLTTVNRLMLGQLRDYVQQFLVRRTKRQLNAAIALNPEAYRNRLGQPCRFPQVAGYWYTVESSPEDLARIEQITRLAGTLRGILHLRKVQLPVYALATEAEVREYFTQQVRLAAALNEYLVRHRLRSSIPALLELLYGTVEAARYGGGFATTKKPTGNLVGKLRSILAGEPAKVLPHIHAAFEPAWFPDHSWLWDRAAYERECAAEIATYEAIGSLARQLQPSRERTKAQLLASLLADYPLVLAFDQRLITLDYIRHLLTQMQEEIPLTAYVVSGQDKRAQTQLRSDFGLGSPKRRIIALCSDAVSESVNLQQASAIVLLDMPGVLRLAEQRQGRVERLDSPHAAIAAYWPRDPKLLQLNADQRLREVIGIAHELIGGNIDLPTQPAEVEEEVLSDEDLFAALQPEAAAQREATQWEGLTDSFQLVRDLVEGPTALVPPDTYAQVADLTAGALCRINLLASPTPWSFFALPGEHGRPPRWVLWRPDVSPAFTTDLRTICAHLREQLHPESVAVSVFDPGVQTQLEQQIDLFRQAERELLPPRKLRALQTAEFLFKRQCKAAAPGSERAQLLKQVVALFQA
;
A
#
# COMPACT_ATOMS: atom_id res chain seq x y z
N LEU A 1 -19.34 -4.20 11.84
CA LEU A 1 -19.16 -2.74 11.69
C LEU A 1 -20.46 -2.07 12.09
N PRO A 2 -20.41 -1.07 13.00
CA PRO A 2 -21.50 -0.13 13.20
C PRO A 2 -21.82 0.65 11.91
N ASP A 3 -23.09 0.94 11.66
CA ASP A 3 -23.53 1.55 10.39
C ASP A 3 -23.00 2.98 10.19
N ALA A 4 -22.84 3.74 11.27
CA ALA A 4 -22.29 5.10 11.21
C ALA A 4 -20.85 5.13 10.66
N GLN A 5 -19.97 4.23 11.13
CA GLN A 5 -18.58 4.16 10.67
C GLN A 5 -18.49 3.70 9.20
N LEU A 6 -19.35 2.77 8.79
CA LEU A 6 -19.43 2.32 7.39
C LEU A 6 -19.89 3.44 6.46
N GLU A 7 -20.87 4.26 6.88
CA GLU A 7 -21.32 5.40 6.10
C GLU A 7 -20.25 6.50 6.02
N THR A 8 -19.51 6.76 7.10
CA THR A 8 -18.35 7.66 7.05
C THR A 8 -17.30 7.14 6.08
N TYR A 9 -16.95 5.85 6.13
CA TYR A 9 -16.02 5.24 5.17
C TYR A 9 -16.54 5.33 3.73
N LYS A 10 -17.82 5.05 3.48
CA LYS A 10 -18.44 5.19 2.15
C LYS A 10 -18.43 6.62 1.67
N ARG A 11 -18.66 7.61 2.53
CA ARG A 11 -18.55 9.04 2.18
C ARG A 11 -17.12 9.39 1.81
N LEU A 12 -16.13 8.96 2.60
CA LEU A 12 -14.70 9.13 2.32
C LEU A 12 -14.25 8.43 1.02
N TRP A 13 -14.82 7.26 0.74
CA TRP A 13 -14.54 6.51 -0.47
C TRP A 13 -15.23 7.13 -1.70
N LYS A 14 -16.47 7.60 -1.57
CA LYS A 14 -17.20 8.32 -2.62
C LYS A 14 -16.61 9.70 -2.91
N SER A 15 -16.00 10.35 -1.92
CA SER A 15 -15.25 11.58 -2.10
C SER A 15 -13.85 11.38 -2.72
N ARG A 16 -13.45 10.15 -3.08
CA ARG A 16 -12.12 9.90 -3.66
C ARG A 16 -11.91 10.64 -4.98
N PHE A 17 -10.73 11.25 -5.11
CA PHE A 17 -10.12 11.75 -6.34
C PHE A 17 -10.71 13.04 -6.95
N GLY A 18 -11.43 13.85 -6.16
CA GLY A 18 -11.60 15.26 -6.47
C GLY A 18 -10.27 16.00 -6.29
N ARG A 19 -9.77 16.58 -7.39
CA ARG A 19 -8.53 17.35 -7.65
C ARG A 19 -7.92 18.29 -6.57
N GLN A 20 -8.45 18.38 -5.37
CA GLN A 20 -7.93 19.24 -4.31
C GLN A 20 -8.10 18.55 -2.94
N LEU A 21 -7.04 17.88 -2.49
CA LEU A 21 -6.83 17.53 -1.09
C LEU A 21 -6.19 18.70 -0.32
N THR A 22 -6.31 19.93 -0.83
CA THR A 22 -6.02 21.13 -0.06
C THR A 22 -7.10 21.25 1.02
N THR A 23 -6.70 21.03 2.27
CA THR A 23 -7.52 21.34 3.47
C THR A 23 -8.70 20.38 3.73
N VAL A 24 -8.59 19.08 3.43
CA VAL A 24 -9.62 18.10 3.86
C VAL A 24 -9.38 17.71 5.33
N ASN A 25 -10.05 18.44 6.22
CA ASN A 25 -10.38 18.16 7.63
C ASN A 25 -9.47 17.17 8.38
N ARG A 26 -8.50 17.68 9.16
CA ARG A 26 -7.77 16.93 10.21
C ARG A 26 -8.71 16.07 11.08
N LEU A 27 -9.93 16.55 11.33
CA LEU A 27 -10.97 15.86 12.08
C LEU A 27 -11.44 14.57 11.39
N MET A 28 -11.53 14.55 10.05
CA MET A 28 -11.91 13.36 9.28
C MET A 28 -10.78 12.33 9.19
N LEU A 29 -9.52 12.79 9.10
CA LEU A 29 -8.34 11.92 9.20
C LEU A 29 -8.23 11.28 10.58
N GLY A 30 -8.53 12.03 11.65
CA GLY A 30 -8.60 11.51 13.01
C GLY A 30 -9.65 10.39 13.17
N GLN A 31 -10.86 10.60 12.64
CA GLN A 31 -11.92 9.58 12.66
C GLN A 31 -11.54 8.31 11.87
N LEU A 32 -10.90 8.47 10.71
CA LEU A 32 -10.43 7.34 9.91
C LEU A 32 -9.29 6.60 10.63
N ARG A 33 -8.37 7.33 11.25
CA ARG A 33 -7.28 6.77 12.05
C ARG A 33 -7.83 5.95 13.22
N ASP A 34 -8.73 6.52 14.02
CA ASP A 34 -9.38 5.80 15.13
C ASP A 34 -10.10 4.54 14.64
N TYR A 35 -10.75 4.60 13.48
CA TYR A 35 -11.40 3.44 12.88
C TYR A 35 -10.41 2.35 12.45
N VAL A 36 -9.31 2.71 11.78
CA VAL A 36 -8.30 1.76 11.31
C VAL A 36 -7.60 1.07 12.49
N GLN A 37 -7.32 1.80 13.57
CA GLN A 37 -6.65 1.28 14.76
C GLN A 37 -7.40 0.14 15.43
N GLN A 38 -8.73 0.10 15.37
CA GLN A 38 -9.54 -0.98 15.95
C GLN A 38 -9.23 -2.36 15.36
N PHE A 39 -8.67 -2.41 14.15
CA PHE A 39 -8.36 -3.65 13.45
C PHE A 39 -6.88 -3.78 13.09
N LEU A 40 -6.06 -2.76 13.39
CA LEU A 40 -4.65 -2.75 13.06
C LEU A 40 -3.87 -3.49 14.15
N VAL A 41 -3.50 -4.73 13.86
CA VAL A 41 -2.52 -5.50 14.64
C VAL A 41 -1.18 -5.41 13.94
N ARG A 42 -0.33 -4.48 14.39
CA ARG A 42 0.97 -4.22 13.75
C ARG A 42 1.97 -3.75 14.79
N ARG A 43 3.18 -4.34 14.75
CA ARG A 43 4.36 -3.76 15.39
C ARG A 43 5.18 -3.03 14.33
N THR A 44 5.61 -1.83 14.65
CA THR A 44 6.49 -1.05 13.78
C THR A 44 7.94 -1.54 13.91
N LYS A 45 8.78 -1.24 12.92
CA LYS A 45 10.21 -1.59 12.95
C LYS A 45 10.91 -0.99 14.18
N ARG A 46 10.53 0.22 14.58
CA ARG A 46 11.02 0.89 15.79
C ARG A 46 10.64 0.13 17.06
N GLN A 47 9.37 -0.27 17.19
CA GLN A 47 8.90 -1.07 18.33
C GLN A 47 9.61 -2.43 18.39
N LEU A 48 9.82 -3.09 17.25
CA LEU A 48 10.58 -4.34 17.19
C LEU A 48 12.04 -4.13 17.63
N ASN A 49 12.69 -3.06 17.16
CA ASN A 49 14.05 -2.73 17.58
C ASN A 49 14.14 -2.39 19.09
N ALA A 50 13.15 -1.72 19.66
CA ALA A 50 13.08 -1.44 21.10
C ALA A 50 12.88 -2.73 21.91
N ALA A 51 12.00 -3.63 21.48
CA ALA A 51 11.80 -4.93 22.11
C ALA A 51 13.06 -5.81 22.06
N ILE A 52 13.80 -5.76 20.94
CA ILE A 52 15.09 -6.43 20.80
C ILE A 52 16.12 -5.87 21.78
N ALA A 53 16.15 -4.54 21.96
CA ALA A 53 17.09 -3.90 22.89
C ALA A 53 16.88 -4.32 24.34
N LEU A 54 15.65 -4.71 24.73
CA LEU A 54 15.34 -5.22 26.06
C LEU A 54 15.85 -6.66 26.30
N ASN A 55 15.93 -7.49 25.25
CA ASN A 55 16.40 -8.87 25.37
C ASN A 55 17.23 -9.30 24.15
N PRO A 56 18.44 -8.74 23.95
CA PRO A 56 19.22 -8.93 22.72
C PRO A 56 19.66 -10.37 22.49
N GLU A 57 19.86 -11.16 23.55
CA GLU A 57 20.28 -12.57 23.45
C GLU A 57 19.21 -13.47 22.84
N ALA A 58 17.93 -13.14 23.05
CA ALA A 58 16.82 -13.87 22.44
C ALA A 58 16.69 -13.64 20.92
N TYR A 59 17.34 -12.59 20.39
CA TYR A 59 17.21 -12.15 19.00
C TYR A 59 18.57 -12.14 18.31
N ARG A 60 19.12 -13.33 18.03
CA ARG A 60 20.34 -13.49 17.23
C ARG A 60 20.05 -14.10 15.87
N ASN A 61 20.76 -13.63 14.83
CA ASN A 61 20.68 -14.19 13.50
C ASN A 61 21.50 -15.50 13.40
N ARG A 62 21.47 -16.16 12.24
CA ARG A 62 22.22 -17.41 12.01
C ARG A 62 23.75 -17.26 12.09
N LEU A 63 24.27 -16.04 12.09
CA LEU A 63 25.69 -15.73 12.28
C LEU A 63 26.02 -15.34 13.72
N GLY A 64 25.04 -15.45 14.63
CA GLY A 64 25.18 -15.06 16.03
C GLY A 64 25.15 -13.55 16.27
N GLN A 65 24.88 -12.71 15.26
CA GLN A 65 24.78 -11.26 15.43
C GLN A 65 23.39 -10.86 15.93
N PRO A 66 23.25 -9.79 16.74
CA PRO A 66 21.95 -9.27 17.14
C PRO A 66 21.10 -8.90 15.92
N CYS A 67 19.88 -9.42 15.87
CA CYS A 67 18.88 -9.10 14.86
C CYS A 67 18.35 -7.68 15.09
N ARG A 68 18.44 -6.80 14.10
CA ARG A 68 17.86 -5.45 14.15
C ARG A 68 17.45 -5.00 12.75
N PHE A 69 16.33 -4.29 12.63
CA PHE A 69 16.04 -3.58 11.38
C PHE A 69 17.05 -2.44 11.20
N PRO A 70 17.72 -2.35 10.03
CA PRO A 70 18.66 -1.26 9.76
C PRO A 70 17.93 0.08 9.67
N GLN A 71 18.65 1.16 9.99
CA GLN A 71 18.22 2.50 9.62
C GLN A 71 18.31 2.67 8.09
N VAL A 72 17.34 3.36 7.48
CA VAL A 72 17.33 3.60 6.03
C VAL A 72 17.67 5.06 5.76
N ALA A 73 18.81 5.29 5.13
CA ALA A 73 19.21 6.61 4.66
C ALA A 73 18.71 6.79 3.21
N GLY A 74 17.75 7.69 3.00
CA GLY A 74 17.25 8.05 1.68
C GLY A 74 18.14 9.10 1.00
N TYR A 75 18.42 8.93 -0.29
CA TYR A 75 19.15 9.89 -1.12
C TYR A 75 18.42 10.16 -2.45
N TRP A 76 18.35 11.42 -2.86
CA TRP A 76 17.97 11.77 -4.23
C TRP A 76 19.20 11.74 -5.14
N TYR A 77 19.04 11.21 -6.36
CA TYR A 77 20.04 11.37 -7.41
C TYR A 77 19.41 11.99 -8.65
N THR A 78 20.06 13.00 -9.21
CA THR A 78 19.55 13.72 -10.39
C THR A 78 19.84 12.93 -11.66
N VAL A 79 18.84 12.80 -12.52
CA VAL A 79 18.99 12.17 -13.84
C VAL A 79 19.27 13.27 -14.86
N GLU A 80 20.48 13.32 -15.41
CA GLU A 80 20.93 14.41 -16.28
C GLU A 80 20.23 14.40 -17.66
N SER A 81 19.83 15.58 -18.13
CA SER A 81 19.31 15.77 -19.49
C SER A 81 19.80 17.11 -20.03
N SER A 82 20.32 17.11 -21.26
CA SER A 82 20.75 18.35 -21.93
C SER A 82 19.54 19.22 -22.29
N PRO A 83 19.71 20.55 -22.42
CA PRO A 83 18.63 21.44 -22.88
C PRO A 83 18.04 21.02 -24.24
N GLU A 84 18.88 20.54 -25.17
CA GLU A 84 18.43 20.02 -26.45
C GLU A 84 17.55 18.77 -26.31
N ASP A 85 17.93 17.85 -25.42
CA ASP A 85 17.16 16.64 -25.17
C ASP A 85 15.83 16.97 -24.47
N LEU A 86 15.81 17.96 -23.57
CA LEU A 86 14.57 18.45 -22.97
C LEU A 86 13.61 19.01 -24.03
N ALA A 87 14.11 19.76 -25.01
CA ALA A 87 13.29 20.24 -26.14
C ALA A 87 12.75 19.09 -27.01
N ARG A 88 13.57 18.06 -27.27
CA ARG A 88 13.12 16.84 -27.98
C ARG A 88 12.08 16.07 -27.17
N ILE A 89 12.25 15.94 -25.85
CA ILE A 89 11.29 15.30 -24.95
C ILE A 89 9.95 16.06 -24.94
N GLU A 90 9.99 17.40 -24.92
CA GLU A 90 8.79 18.22 -25.04
C GLU A 90 8.08 18.00 -26.38
N GLN A 91 8.83 17.92 -27.48
CA GLN A 91 8.25 17.60 -28.79
C GLN A 91 7.65 16.18 -28.83
N ILE A 92 8.33 15.18 -28.26
CA ILE A 92 7.78 13.82 -28.12
C ILE A 92 6.48 13.86 -27.30
N THR A 93 6.44 14.64 -26.22
CA THR A 93 5.25 14.79 -25.36
C THR A 93 4.08 15.41 -26.12
N ARG A 94 4.34 16.47 -26.91
CA ARG A 94 3.32 17.09 -27.78
C ARG A 94 2.78 16.11 -28.82
N LEU A 95 3.64 15.36 -29.49
CA LEU A 95 3.23 14.33 -30.45
C LEU A 95 2.46 13.19 -29.76
N ALA A 96 2.86 12.79 -28.56
CA ALA A 96 2.14 11.77 -27.80
C ALA A 96 0.71 12.21 -27.45
N GLY A 97 0.50 13.51 -27.22
CA GLY A 97 -0.82 14.09 -26.96
C GLY A 97 -1.78 14.10 -28.16
N THR A 98 -1.28 13.87 -29.39
CA THR A 98 -2.12 13.76 -30.59
C THR A 98 -2.52 12.32 -30.91
N LEU A 99 -2.06 11.33 -30.14
CA LEU A 99 -2.38 9.91 -30.36
C LEU A 99 -3.83 9.61 -30.01
N ARG A 100 -4.51 8.83 -30.85
CA ARG A 100 -5.93 8.46 -30.64
C ARG A 100 -6.14 7.20 -29.81
N GLY A 101 -5.15 6.31 -29.73
CA GLY A 101 -5.34 5.06 -29.00
C GLY A 101 -5.95 3.94 -29.84
N ILE A 102 -5.75 3.93 -31.16
CA ILE A 102 -6.49 3.04 -32.08
C ILE A 102 -6.41 1.55 -31.68
N LEU A 103 -5.26 1.08 -31.21
CA LEU A 103 -5.10 -0.31 -30.78
C LEU A 103 -5.95 -0.68 -29.56
N HIS A 104 -6.24 0.28 -28.68
CA HIS A 104 -7.12 0.09 -27.53
C HIS A 104 -8.60 0.09 -27.91
N LEU A 105 -8.95 0.71 -29.05
CA LEU A 105 -10.32 0.82 -29.56
C LEU A 105 -10.68 -0.31 -30.54
N ARG A 106 -9.83 -1.34 -30.69
CA ARG A 106 -10.10 -2.51 -31.54
C ARG A 106 -11.36 -3.27 -31.15
N LYS A 107 -11.76 -3.18 -29.88
CA LYS A 107 -12.97 -3.80 -29.36
C LYS A 107 -13.54 -2.95 -28.24
N VAL A 108 -14.75 -2.43 -28.43
CA VAL A 108 -15.46 -1.62 -27.43
C VAL A 108 -16.77 -2.31 -27.11
N GLN A 109 -16.93 -2.75 -25.85
CA GLN A 109 -18.09 -3.47 -25.35
C GLN A 109 -18.82 -2.65 -24.27
N LEU A 110 -20.08 -3.02 -24.01
CA LEU A 110 -20.78 -2.51 -22.84
C LEU A 110 -20.12 -3.01 -21.54
N PRO A 111 -20.18 -2.22 -20.46
CA PRO A 111 -19.75 -2.67 -19.15
C PRO A 111 -20.65 -3.79 -18.62
N VAL A 112 -20.15 -4.51 -17.61
CA VAL A 112 -20.91 -5.60 -16.95
C VAL A 112 -22.10 -5.06 -16.14
N TYR A 113 -22.05 -3.78 -15.74
CA TYR A 113 -23.16 -3.11 -15.07
C TYR A 113 -24.13 -2.47 -16.08
N ALA A 114 -25.39 -2.39 -15.69
CA ALA A 114 -26.43 -1.82 -16.55
C ALA A 114 -26.21 -0.31 -16.76
N LEU A 115 -26.31 0.12 -18.02
CA LEU A 115 -26.51 1.52 -18.40
C LEU A 115 -28.00 1.67 -18.73
N ALA A 116 -28.70 2.52 -18.00
CA ALA A 116 -30.16 2.64 -18.04
C ALA A 116 -30.65 3.63 -19.10
N THR A 117 -29.80 4.55 -19.54
CA THR A 117 -30.17 5.64 -20.45
C THR A 117 -29.20 5.79 -21.63
N GLU A 118 -29.68 6.38 -22.72
CA GLU A 118 -28.85 6.77 -23.88
C GLU A 118 -27.68 7.67 -23.44
N ALA A 119 -27.94 8.63 -22.55
CA ALA A 119 -26.93 9.56 -22.06
C ALA A 119 -25.75 8.83 -21.38
N GLU A 120 -26.03 7.82 -20.56
CA GLU A 120 -25.00 7.00 -19.89
C GLU A 120 -24.19 6.17 -20.90
N VAL A 121 -24.84 5.64 -21.95
CA VAL A 121 -24.17 4.91 -23.04
C VAL A 121 -23.22 5.84 -23.82
N ARG A 122 -23.67 7.05 -24.14
CA ARG A 122 -22.88 8.06 -24.85
C ARG A 122 -21.70 8.55 -24.02
N GLU A 123 -21.92 8.81 -22.73
CA GLU A 123 -20.86 9.21 -21.82
C GLU A 123 -19.82 8.08 -21.69
N TYR A 124 -20.25 6.84 -21.49
CA TYR A 124 -19.35 5.69 -21.38
C TYR A 124 -18.45 5.55 -22.61
N PHE A 125 -19.03 5.59 -23.82
CA PHE A 125 -18.25 5.47 -25.06
C PHE A 125 -17.25 6.61 -25.20
N THR A 126 -17.69 7.85 -24.95
CA THR A 126 -16.82 9.04 -25.01
C THR A 126 -15.66 8.92 -24.01
N GLN A 127 -15.92 8.39 -22.81
CA GLN A 127 -14.89 8.10 -21.83
C GLN A 127 -13.91 7.03 -22.33
N GLN A 128 -14.36 5.95 -22.99
CA GLN A 128 -13.47 4.93 -23.56
C GLN A 128 -12.52 5.52 -24.60
N VAL A 129 -13.02 6.36 -25.52
CA VAL A 129 -12.19 7.02 -26.54
C VAL A 129 -11.15 7.94 -25.89
N ARG A 130 -11.55 8.74 -24.91
CA ARG A 130 -10.63 9.62 -24.15
C ARG A 130 -9.57 8.82 -23.39
N LEU A 131 -9.96 7.73 -22.75
CA LEU A 131 -9.05 6.86 -22.00
C LEU A 131 -8.03 6.17 -22.92
N ALA A 132 -8.44 5.75 -24.12
CA ALA A 132 -7.55 5.16 -25.11
C ALA A 132 -6.42 6.13 -25.52
N ALA A 133 -6.77 7.38 -25.84
CA ALA A 133 -5.81 8.44 -26.17
C ALA A 133 -4.87 8.74 -25.00
N ALA A 134 -5.43 9.00 -23.81
CA ALA A 134 -4.66 9.33 -22.61
C ALA A 134 -3.72 8.18 -22.18
N LEU A 135 -4.14 6.93 -22.36
CA LEU A 135 -3.31 5.76 -22.06
C LEU A 135 -2.06 5.72 -22.96
N ASN A 136 -2.20 6.01 -24.25
CA ASN A 136 -1.06 6.03 -25.17
C ASN A 136 -0.08 7.16 -24.88
N GLU A 137 -0.58 8.37 -24.60
CA GLU A 137 0.25 9.47 -24.16
C GLU A 137 1.06 9.08 -22.91
N TYR A 138 0.36 8.54 -21.91
CA TYR A 138 0.98 8.04 -20.69
C TYR A 138 2.03 6.96 -20.97
N LEU A 139 1.72 5.97 -21.82
CA LEU A 139 2.65 4.89 -22.14
C LEU A 139 3.92 5.41 -22.82
N VAL A 140 3.82 6.35 -23.77
CA VAL A 140 4.99 6.96 -24.42
C VAL A 140 5.86 7.67 -23.38
N ARG A 141 5.27 8.55 -22.57
CA ARG A 141 5.99 9.31 -21.53
C ARG A 141 6.62 8.39 -20.49
N HIS A 142 5.88 7.40 -20.01
CA HIS A 142 6.35 6.43 -19.04
C HIS A 142 7.52 5.60 -19.58
N ARG A 143 7.50 5.22 -20.86
CA ARG A 143 8.60 4.46 -21.47
C ARG A 143 9.83 5.32 -21.68
N LEU A 144 9.64 6.54 -22.19
CA LEU A 144 10.70 7.54 -22.37
C LEU A 144 11.43 7.86 -21.07
N ARG A 145 10.68 8.00 -19.97
CA ARG A 145 11.23 8.23 -18.63
C ARG A 145 12.16 7.10 -18.18
N SER A 146 11.78 5.84 -18.40
CA SER A 146 12.60 4.69 -18.00
C SER A 146 13.89 4.65 -18.82
N SER A 147 13.79 4.59 -20.16
CA SER A 147 14.92 4.66 -21.07
C SER A 147 14.53 4.85 -22.55
N ILE A 148 15.49 5.25 -23.39
CA ILE A 148 15.35 5.30 -24.85
C ILE A 148 15.00 3.90 -25.42
N PRO A 149 15.71 2.81 -25.09
CA PRO A 149 15.32 1.46 -25.52
C PRO A 149 13.92 1.05 -25.08
N ALA A 150 13.44 1.48 -23.91
CA ALA A 150 12.07 1.19 -23.46
C ALA A 150 11.01 1.86 -24.33
N LEU A 151 11.26 3.08 -24.81
CA LEU A 151 10.39 3.75 -25.78
C LEU A 151 10.46 3.06 -27.15
N LEU A 152 11.66 2.74 -27.64
CA LEU A 152 11.83 2.04 -28.92
C LEU A 152 11.17 0.64 -28.90
N GLU A 153 11.20 -0.05 -27.75
CA GLU A 153 10.53 -1.33 -27.57
C GLU A 153 9.00 -1.17 -27.71
N LEU A 154 8.42 -0.14 -27.09
CA LEU A 154 6.99 0.14 -27.24
C LEU A 154 6.64 0.30 -28.73
N LEU A 155 7.39 1.13 -29.46
CA LEU A 155 7.08 1.50 -30.84
C LEU A 155 7.35 0.39 -31.86
N TYR A 156 8.55 -0.21 -31.80
CA TYR A 156 9.08 -1.11 -32.84
C TYR A 156 9.31 -2.55 -32.36
N GLY A 157 9.23 -2.78 -31.05
CA GLY A 157 9.40 -4.10 -30.45
C GLY A 157 10.80 -4.37 -29.93
N THR A 158 10.92 -5.43 -29.15
CA THR A 158 12.14 -5.80 -28.41
C THR A 158 13.36 -6.00 -29.31
N VAL A 159 13.19 -6.62 -30.49
CA VAL A 159 14.32 -6.89 -31.41
C VAL A 159 14.92 -5.58 -31.96
N GLU A 160 14.07 -4.65 -32.39
CA GLU A 160 14.54 -3.35 -32.90
C GLU A 160 15.11 -2.48 -31.78
N ALA A 161 14.51 -2.52 -30.59
CA ALA A 161 15.04 -1.80 -29.42
C ALA A 161 16.43 -2.30 -29.03
N ALA A 162 16.66 -3.62 -29.09
CA ALA A 162 17.94 -4.24 -28.76
C ALA A 162 19.07 -3.87 -29.74
N ARG A 163 18.76 -3.32 -30.92
CA ARG A 163 19.76 -2.82 -31.88
C ARG A 163 20.27 -1.40 -31.55
N TYR A 164 19.62 -0.71 -30.61
CA TYR A 164 20.04 0.63 -30.19
C TYR A 164 21.46 0.61 -29.61
N GLY A 165 22.22 1.69 -29.82
CA GLY A 165 23.56 1.87 -29.23
C GLY A 165 24.63 0.89 -29.71
N GLY A 166 24.48 0.32 -30.92
CA GLY A 166 25.40 -0.70 -31.44
C GLY A 166 25.00 -2.14 -31.12
N GLY A 167 23.90 -2.32 -30.39
CA GLY A 167 23.33 -3.62 -30.08
C GLY A 167 23.66 -4.11 -28.69
N PHE A 168 22.65 -4.61 -27.96
CA PHE A 168 22.82 -5.23 -26.66
C PHE A 168 22.02 -6.51 -26.53
N ALA A 169 22.52 -7.43 -25.70
CA ALA A 169 21.86 -8.72 -25.49
C ALA A 169 20.62 -8.58 -24.60
N THR A 170 19.51 -9.17 -25.02
CA THR A 170 18.29 -9.33 -24.22
C THR A 170 17.75 -10.74 -24.38
N THR A 171 17.37 -11.37 -23.26
CA THR A 171 16.72 -12.70 -23.23
C THR A 171 15.21 -12.60 -23.06
N LYS A 172 14.68 -11.37 -23.07
CA LYS A 172 13.25 -11.09 -22.89
C LYS A 172 12.45 -11.61 -24.09
N LYS A 173 11.25 -12.14 -23.81
CA LYS A 173 10.26 -12.44 -24.86
C LYS A 173 9.90 -11.17 -25.64
N PRO A 174 9.73 -11.24 -26.97
CA PRO A 174 9.33 -10.08 -27.77
C PRO A 174 8.03 -9.45 -27.28
N THR A 175 8.04 -8.14 -27.06
CA THR A 175 6.87 -7.34 -26.65
C THR A 175 6.84 -6.00 -27.40
N GLY A 176 5.76 -5.23 -27.22
CA GLY A 176 5.61 -3.90 -27.83
C GLY A 176 5.20 -3.96 -29.29
N ASN A 177 5.93 -3.25 -30.15
CA ASN A 177 5.73 -3.14 -31.60
C ASN A 177 4.34 -2.58 -32.00
N LEU A 178 3.99 -1.40 -31.49
CA LEU A 178 2.75 -0.71 -31.87
C LEU A 178 2.67 -0.42 -33.37
N VAL A 179 3.79 0.00 -33.98
CA VAL A 179 3.84 0.31 -35.42
C VAL A 179 3.57 -0.94 -36.26
N GLY A 180 4.23 -2.06 -35.95
CA GLY A 180 4.00 -3.33 -36.66
C GLY A 180 2.58 -3.85 -36.49
N LYS A 181 1.98 -3.68 -35.30
CA LYS A 181 0.58 -4.06 -35.05
C LYS A 181 -0.39 -3.24 -35.90
N LEU A 182 -0.23 -1.92 -35.97
CA LEU A 182 -1.07 -1.08 -36.81
C LEU A 182 -0.90 -1.39 -38.30
N ARG A 183 0.35 -1.58 -38.76
CA ARG A 183 0.62 -2.01 -40.14
C ARG A 183 -0.01 -3.36 -40.46
N SER A 184 0.00 -4.32 -39.53
CA SER A 184 -0.64 -5.62 -39.72
C SER A 184 -2.17 -5.54 -39.82
N ILE A 185 -2.79 -4.56 -39.14
CA ILE A 185 -4.22 -4.29 -39.26
C ILE A 185 -4.53 -3.76 -40.66
N LEU A 186 -3.74 -2.79 -41.14
CA LEU A 186 -3.90 -2.19 -42.47
C LEU A 186 -3.65 -3.19 -43.61
N ALA A 187 -2.73 -4.14 -43.41
CA ALA A 187 -2.44 -5.19 -44.38
C ALA A 187 -3.41 -6.39 -44.30
N GLY A 188 -4.29 -6.43 -43.30
CA GLY A 188 -5.20 -7.54 -43.04
C GLY A 188 -6.37 -7.61 -44.02
N GLU A 189 -7.17 -8.66 -43.90
CA GLU A 189 -8.41 -8.81 -44.67
C GLU A 189 -9.35 -7.61 -44.47
N PRO A 190 -9.98 -7.09 -45.53
CA PRO A 190 -10.92 -5.96 -45.49
C PRO A 190 -11.94 -6.00 -44.34
N ALA A 191 -12.52 -7.18 -44.09
CA ALA A 191 -13.56 -7.36 -43.06
C ALA A 191 -13.05 -7.25 -41.62
N LYS A 192 -11.73 -7.36 -41.41
CA LYS A 192 -11.07 -7.31 -40.10
C LYS A 192 -10.39 -5.97 -39.82
N VAL A 193 -10.37 -5.04 -40.79
CA VAL A 193 -9.74 -3.73 -40.66
C VAL A 193 -10.49 -2.86 -39.65
N LEU A 194 -11.81 -2.80 -39.70
CA LEU A 194 -12.60 -1.99 -38.76
C LEU A 194 -12.60 -2.60 -37.34
N PRO A 195 -12.74 -1.77 -36.29
CA PRO A 195 -12.86 -2.23 -34.91
C PRO A 195 -14.22 -2.88 -34.64
N HIS A 196 -14.27 -3.77 -33.65
CA HIS A 196 -15.51 -4.37 -33.17
C HIS A 196 -16.19 -3.47 -32.14
N ILE A 197 -17.12 -2.63 -32.58
CA ILE A 197 -17.91 -1.75 -31.72
C ILE A 197 -19.26 -2.41 -31.42
N HIS A 198 -19.65 -2.45 -30.15
CA HIS A 198 -20.94 -3.00 -29.74
C HIS A 198 -22.12 -2.23 -30.38
N ALA A 199 -23.15 -2.96 -30.81
CA ALA A 199 -24.28 -2.40 -31.57
C ALA A 199 -25.08 -1.32 -30.82
N ALA A 200 -25.02 -1.30 -29.50
CA ALA A 200 -25.63 -0.25 -28.66
C ALA A 200 -24.97 1.14 -28.83
N PHE A 201 -23.80 1.23 -29.46
CA PHE A 201 -23.15 2.50 -29.77
C PHE A 201 -23.51 2.91 -31.20
N GLU A 202 -24.54 3.74 -31.34
CA GLU A 202 -24.98 4.21 -32.66
C GLU A 202 -24.02 5.27 -33.23
N PRO A 203 -23.56 5.14 -34.50
CA PRO A 203 -22.61 6.08 -35.10
C PRO A 203 -23.11 7.53 -35.12
N ALA A 204 -24.42 7.73 -35.26
CA ALA A 204 -25.05 9.05 -35.30
C ALA A 204 -24.84 9.87 -34.01
N TRP A 205 -24.59 9.20 -32.88
CA TRP A 205 -24.34 9.87 -31.60
C TRP A 205 -22.91 10.40 -31.47
N PHE A 206 -21.99 9.97 -32.33
CA PHE A 206 -20.55 10.24 -32.23
C PHE A 206 -19.96 10.78 -33.55
N PRO A 207 -20.42 11.94 -34.06
CA PRO A 207 -19.97 12.47 -35.35
C PRO A 207 -18.44 12.69 -35.41
N ASP A 208 -17.84 13.16 -34.31
CA ASP A 208 -16.39 13.39 -34.17
C ASP A 208 -15.56 12.09 -34.16
N HIS A 209 -16.22 10.95 -34.03
CA HIS A 209 -15.60 9.61 -33.98
C HIS A 209 -16.13 8.69 -35.08
N SER A 210 -16.77 9.26 -36.12
CA SER A 210 -17.26 8.53 -37.30
C SER A 210 -16.20 7.68 -38.00
N TRP A 211 -14.92 8.03 -37.84
CA TRP A 211 -13.77 7.26 -38.31
C TRP A 211 -13.67 5.83 -37.74
N LEU A 212 -14.39 5.49 -36.66
CA LEU A 212 -14.46 4.11 -36.15
C LEU A 212 -15.40 3.20 -36.96
N TRP A 213 -16.28 3.78 -37.78
CA TRP A 213 -17.26 3.05 -38.60
C TRP A 213 -17.03 3.22 -40.11
N ASP A 214 -16.29 4.24 -40.53
CA ASP A 214 -15.89 4.40 -41.94
C ASP A 214 -14.49 3.84 -42.20
N ARG A 215 -14.38 2.96 -43.19
CA ARG A 215 -13.12 2.26 -43.49
C ARG A 215 -12.01 3.20 -43.95
N ALA A 216 -12.31 4.09 -44.90
CA ALA A 216 -11.29 4.98 -45.46
C ALA A 216 -10.79 5.97 -44.41
N ALA A 217 -11.68 6.50 -43.55
CA ALA A 217 -11.31 7.31 -42.41
C ALA A 217 -10.50 6.53 -41.37
N TYR A 218 -10.90 5.29 -41.02
CA TYR A 218 -10.14 4.46 -40.09
C TYR A 218 -8.71 4.17 -40.59
N GLU A 219 -8.55 3.85 -41.87
CA GLU A 219 -7.25 3.60 -42.49
C GLU A 219 -6.37 4.85 -42.47
N ARG A 220 -6.93 6.04 -42.74
CA ARG A 220 -6.23 7.33 -42.62
C ARG A 220 -5.78 7.61 -41.19
N GLU A 221 -6.64 7.38 -40.20
CA GLU A 221 -6.30 7.58 -38.79
C GLU A 221 -5.22 6.59 -38.31
N CYS A 222 -5.28 5.34 -38.76
CA CYS A 222 -4.20 4.36 -38.52
C CYS A 222 -2.87 4.83 -39.12
N ALA A 223 -2.88 5.32 -40.36
CA ALA A 223 -1.68 5.83 -41.02
C ALA A 223 -1.11 7.08 -40.32
N ALA A 224 -1.98 7.99 -39.88
CA ALA A 224 -1.58 9.17 -39.11
C ALA A 224 -0.97 8.79 -37.75
N GLU A 225 -1.55 7.80 -37.05
CA GLU A 225 -1.00 7.33 -35.76
C GLU A 225 0.35 6.61 -35.97
N ILE A 226 0.51 5.82 -37.03
CA ILE A 226 1.81 5.24 -37.43
C ILE A 226 2.85 6.33 -37.67
N ALA A 227 2.52 7.36 -38.48
CA ALA A 227 3.44 8.45 -38.77
C ALA A 227 3.84 9.22 -37.50
N THR A 228 2.91 9.40 -36.56
CA THR A 228 3.18 10.01 -35.25
C THR A 228 4.16 9.16 -34.43
N TYR A 229 3.96 7.84 -34.36
CA TYR A 229 4.90 6.93 -33.69
C TYR A 229 6.29 6.93 -34.35
N GLU A 230 6.35 7.02 -35.67
CA GLU A 230 7.61 7.09 -36.41
C GLU A 230 8.36 8.39 -36.13
N ALA A 231 7.65 9.52 -36.09
CA ALA A 231 8.20 10.81 -35.70
C ALA A 231 8.74 10.78 -34.26
N ILE A 232 7.96 10.23 -33.32
CA ILE A 232 8.40 10.03 -31.92
C ILE A 232 9.67 9.16 -31.89
N GLY A 233 9.68 8.05 -32.63
CA GLY A 233 10.83 7.15 -32.66
C GLY A 233 12.06 7.75 -33.34
N SER A 234 11.89 8.66 -34.30
CA SER A 234 12.99 9.44 -34.90
C SER A 234 13.61 10.39 -33.87
N LEU A 235 12.78 11.16 -33.15
CA LEU A 235 13.24 12.04 -32.07
C LEU A 235 13.92 11.26 -30.96
N ALA A 236 13.36 10.11 -30.56
CA ALA A 236 13.93 9.25 -29.53
C ALA A 236 15.34 8.75 -29.87
N ARG A 237 15.62 8.46 -31.15
CA ARG A 237 16.96 8.03 -31.60
C ARG A 237 17.98 9.17 -31.61
N GLN A 238 17.53 10.43 -31.64
CA GLN A 238 18.40 11.61 -31.58
C GLN A 238 18.75 12.04 -30.14
N LEU A 239 18.05 11.48 -29.15
CA LEU A 239 18.36 11.74 -27.74
C LEU A 239 19.71 11.14 -27.37
N GLN A 240 20.46 11.85 -26.52
CA GLN A 240 21.66 11.28 -25.91
C GLN A 240 21.27 10.30 -24.80
N PRO A 241 22.03 9.21 -24.60
CA PRO A 241 21.79 8.25 -23.52
C PRO A 241 22.31 8.77 -22.17
N SER A 242 22.27 10.08 -21.93
CA SER A 242 22.81 10.71 -20.71
C SER A 242 22.15 10.14 -19.46
N ARG A 243 20.81 9.99 -19.48
CA ARG A 243 20.04 9.49 -18.35
C ARG A 243 20.44 8.07 -17.96
N GLU A 244 20.56 7.18 -18.94
CA GLU A 244 20.96 5.79 -18.73
C GLU A 244 22.43 5.69 -18.30
N ARG A 245 23.30 6.55 -18.83
CA ARG A 245 24.70 6.65 -18.41
C ARG A 245 24.82 7.14 -16.97
N THR A 246 24.08 8.18 -16.55
CA THR A 246 24.08 8.66 -15.16
C THR A 246 23.62 7.54 -14.21
N LYS A 247 22.59 6.77 -14.57
CA LYS A 247 22.15 5.61 -13.78
C LYS A 247 23.25 4.54 -13.67
N ALA A 248 23.91 4.19 -14.77
CA ALA A 248 25.00 3.21 -14.76
C ALA A 248 26.22 3.70 -13.96
N GLN A 249 26.59 4.97 -14.11
CA GLN A 249 27.68 5.62 -13.39
C GLN A 249 27.43 5.66 -11.89
N LEU A 250 26.22 5.99 -11.46
CA LEU A 250 25.82 5.91 -10.04
C LEU A 250 26.00 4.49 -9.50
N LEU A 251 25.51 3.47 -10.22
CA LEU A 251 25.64 2.09 -9.77
C LEU A 251 27.11 1.67 -9.63
N ALA A 252 27.96 2.06 -10.57
CA ALA A 252 29.39 1.77 -10.54
C ALA A 252 30.11 2.52 -9.40
N SER A 253 29.78 3.80 -9.17
CA SER A 253 30.40 4.61 -8.11
C SER A 253 30.04 4.09 -6.72
N LEU A 254 28.82 3.61 -6.52
CA LEU A 254 28.37 3.01 -5.26
C LEU A 254 29.16 1.77 -4.86
N LEU A 255 29.84 1.08 -5.80
CA LEU A 255 30.69 -0.06 -5.46
C LEU A 255 31.95 0.31 -4.68
N ALA A 256 32.29 1.60 -4.57
CA ALA A 256 33.36 2.08 -3.69
C ALA A 256 32.99 1.91 -2.21
N ASP A 257 31.75 2.21 -1.86
CA ASP A 257 31.26 2.21 -0.47
C ASP A 257 30.45 0.94 -0.14
N TYR A 258 29.80 0.35 -1.14
CA TYR A 258 28.87 -0.76 -0.98
C TYR A 258 29.34 -1.98 -1.78
N PRO A 259 29.74 -3.09 -1.12
CA PRO A 259 30.23 -4.28 -1.83
C PRO A 259 29.20 -4.92 -2.77
N LEU A 260 27.91 -4.79 -2.45
CA LEU A 260 26.80 -5.37 -3.18
C LEU A 260 25.71 -4.30 -3.34
N VAL A 261 25.31 -4.03 -4.58
CA VAL A 261 24.29 -3.03 -4.92
C VAL A 261 23.11 -3.71 -5.61
N LEU A 262 21.90 -3.42 -5.14
CA LEU A 262 20.66 -3.83 -5.81
C LEU A 262 20.07 -2.64 -6.56
N ALA A 263 19.69 -2.83 -7.82
CA ALA A 263 18.98 -1.83 -8.59
C ALA A 263 17.64 -2.37 -9.08
N PHE A 264 16.59 -1.55 -9.10
CA PHE A 264 15.26 -1.95 -9.55
C PHE A 264 14.71 -1.05 -10.66
N ASP A 265 14.16 -1.65 -11.72
CA ASP A 265 13.36 -0.97 -12.75
C ASP A 265 12.19 -1.88 -13.17
N GLN A 266 11.05 -1.29 -13.52
CA GLN A 266 9.91 -2.03 -14.08
C GLN A 266 10.20 -2.68 -15.44
N ARG A 267 11.20 -2.18 -16.19
CA ARG A 267 11.44 -2.50 -17.60
C ARG A 267 12.71 -3.31 -17.78
N LEU A 268 12.54 -4.60 -18.08
CA LEU A 268 13.65 -5.51 -18.39
C LEU A 268 14.57 -5.00 -19.50
N ILE A 269 14.04 -4.39 -20.56
CA ILE A 269 14.86 -3.85 -21.65
C ILE A 269 15.77 -2.69 -21.19
N THR A 270 15.31 -1.90 -20.22
CA THR A 270 16.14 -0.86 -19.57
C THR A 270 17.25 -1.49 -18.74
N LEU A 271 16.95 -2.54 -17.98
CA LEU A 271 17.95 -3.28 -17.20
C LEU A 271 19.01 -3.93 -18.09
N ASP A 272 18.60 -4.54 -19.21
CA ASP A 272 19.51 -5.13 -20.19
C ASP A 272 20.45 -4.06 -20.81
N TYR A 273 19.92 -2.87 -21.11
CA TYR A 273 20.72 -1.77 -21.62
C TYR A 273 21.66 -1.17 -20.55
N ILE A 274 21.21 -0.99 -19.31
CA ILE A 274 22.07 -0.55 -18.20
C ILE A 274 23.19 -1.57 -17.96
N ARG A 275 22.89 -2.88 -18.04
CA ARG A 275 23.94 -3.93 -17.99
C ARG A 275 24.96 -3.75 -19.10
N HIS A 276 24.51 -3.45 -20.33
CA HIS A 276 25.42 -3.21 -21.45
C HIS A 276 26.35 -2.02 -21.17
N LEU A 277 25.82 -0.90 -20.66
CA LEU A 277 26.62 0.26 -20.25
C LEU A 277 27.62 -0.10 -19.14
N LEU A 278 27.18 -0.84 -18.11
CA LEU A 278 28.06 -1.31 -17.03
C LEU A 278 29.16 -2.25 -17.54
N THR A 279 28.87 -3.07 -18.55
CA THR A 279 29.86 -3.98 -19.16
C THR A 279 30.94 -3.19 -19.90
N GLN A 280 30.57 -2.10 -20.58
CA GLN A 280 31.55 -1.19 -21.19
C GLN A 280 32.44 -0.54 -20.13
N MET A 281 31.87 -0.15 -18.99
CA MET A 281 32.63 0.40 -17.86
C MET A 281 33.53 -0.63 -17.15
N GLN A 282 33.26 -1.93 -17.33
CA GLN A 282 34.04 -3.00 -16.71
C GLN A 282 35.49 -3.03 -17.20
N GLU A 283 35.76 -2.49 -18.39
CA GLU A 283 37.12 -2.33 -18.94
C GLU A 283 37.99 -1.43 -18.06
N GLU A 284 37.39 -0.50 -17.34
CA GLU A 284 38.08 0.47 -16.46
C GLU A 284 37.87 0.15 -14.97
N ILE A 285 36.69 -0.34 -14.59
CA ILE A 285 36.29 -0.56 -13.20
C ILE A 285 35.93 -2.04 -13.00
N PRO A 286 36.66 -2.79 -12.15
CA PRO A 286 36.33 -4.19 -11.90
C PRO A 286 34.97 -4.27 -11.19
N LEU A 287 33.97 -4.80 -11.90
CA LEU A 287 32.61 -5.03 -11.44
C LEU A 287 31.98 -6.25 -12.12
N THR A 288 30.90 -6.77 -11.55
CA THR A 288 30.05 -7.79 -12.17
C THR A 288 28.60 -7.33 -12.13
N ALA A 289 27.95 -7.27 -13.30
CA ALA A 289 26.54 -6.87 -13.40
C ALA A 289 25.71 -7.93 -14.13
N TYR A 290 24.54 -8.27 -13.57
CA TYR A 290 23.60 -9.18 -14.23
C TYR A 290 22.14 -8.79 -13.97
N VAL A 291 21.28 -9.17 -14.92
CA VAL A 291 19.85 -8.90 -14.87
C VAL A 291 19.11 -10.08 -14.26
N VAL A 292 18.19 -9.82 -13.34
CA VAL A 292 17.35 -10.83 -12.70
C VAL A 292 15.88 -10.56 -13.01
N SER A 293 15.24 -11.56 -13.62
CA SER A 293 13.81 -11.55 -13.93
C SER A 293 13.08 -12.71 -13.29
N GLY A 294 11.75 -12.62 -13.19
CA GLY A 294 10.91 -13.69 -12.66
C GLY A 294 10.97 -15.01 -13.44
N GLN A 295 11.42 -14.96 -14.70
CA GLN A 295 11.47 -16.14 -15.59
C GLN A 295 12.84 -16.84 -15.56
N ASP A 296 13.89 -16.17 -15.06
CA ASP A 296 15.24 -16.72 -15.04
C ASP A 296 15.57 -17.34 -13.67
N LYS A 297 15.30 -18.64 -13.56
CA LYS A 297 15.61 -19.42 -12.34
C LYS A 297 17.11 -19.41 -12.02
N ARG A 298 17.99 -19.41 -13.03
CA ARG A 298 19.44 -19.46 -12.81
C ARG A 298 19.94 -18.15 -12.22
N ALA A 299 19.51 -17.02 -12.78
CA ALA A 299 19.82 -15.70 -12.24
C ALA A 299 19.24 -15.51 -10.83
N GLN A 300 18.06 -16.06 -10.53
CA GLN A 300 17.50 -16.03 -9.17
C GLN A 300 18.31 -16.88 -8.17
N THR A 301 18.80 -18.05 -8.58
CA THR A 301 19.68 -18.88 -7.75
C THR A 301 21.01 -18.18 -7.50
N GLN A 302 21.61 -17.58 -8.53
CA GLN A 302 22.82 -16.79 -8.39
C GLN A 302 22.60 -15.59 -7.45
N LEU A 303 21.50 -14.85 -7.63
CA LEU A 303 21.12 -13.74 -6.76
C LEU A 303 21.01 -14.16 -5.29
N ARG A 304 20.35 -15.29 -5.00
CA ARG A 304 20.25 -15.84 -3.63
C ARG A 304 21.59 -16.20 -3.02
N SER A 305 22.51 -16.72 -3.85
CA SER A 305 23.86 -17.07 -3.41
C SER A 305 24.70 -15.82 -3.16
N ASP A 306 24.72 -14.89 -4.09
CA ASP A 306 25.61 -13.72 -4.06
C ASP A 306 25.15 -12.67 -3.03
N PHE A 307 23.84 -12.51 -2.82
CA PHE A 307 23.25 -11.51 -1.91
C PHE A 307 22.64 -12.13 -0.63
N GLY A 308 22.83 -13.43 -0.42
CA GLY A 308 22.42 -14.10 0.81
C GLY A 308 23.31 -13.71 1.99
N LEU A 309 22.73 -13.70 3.20
CA LEU A 309 23.43 -13.35 4.44
C LEU A 309 24.76 -14.13 4.60
N GLY A 310 25.84 -13.44 4.97
CA GLY A 310 27.20 -14.01 5.08
C GLY A 310 27.91 -14.27 3.74
N SER A 311 27.35 -13.86 2.60
CA SER A 311 28.06 -13.97 1.32
C SER A 311 29.33 -13.11 1.33
N PRO A 312 30.50 -13.66 0.94
CA PRO A 312 31.76 -12.92 0.87
C PRO A 312 31.93 -12.14 -0.44
N LYS A 313 30.94 -12.18 -1.33
CA LYS A 313 31.01 -11.56 -2.66
C LYS A 313 31.08 -10.03 -2.55
N ARG A 314 31.76 -9.42 -3.50
CA ARG A 314 31.96 -7.96 -3.59
C ARG A 314 31.97 -7.52 -5.06
N ARG A 315 31.75 -6.22 -5.28
CA ARG A 315 31.72 -5.56 -6.60
C ARG A 315 30.64 -6.14 -7.53
N ILE A 316 29.48 -6.50 -6.96
CA ILE A 316 28.35 -7.06 -7.72
C ILE A 316 27.18 -6.08 -7.73
N ILE A 317 26.63 -5.84 -8.92
CA ILE A 317 25.40 -5.09 -9.16
C ILE A 317 24.34 -6.08 -9.69
N ALA A 318 23.26 -6.28 -8.94
CA ALA A 318 22.12 -7.04 -9.46
C ALA A 318 21.01 -6.08 -9.92
N LEU A 319 20.67 -6.19 -11.20
CA LEU A 319 19.64 -5.40 -11.86
C LEU A 319 18.32 -6.18 -11.86
N CYS A 320 17.43 -5.85 -10.94
CA CYS A 320 16.23 -6.62 -10.63
C CYS A 320 14.98 -6.01 -11.27
N SER A 321 14.19 -6.85 -11.94
CA SER A 321 12.80 -6.49 -12.25
C SER A 321 11.89 -6.66 -11.03
N ASP A 322 10.70 -6.06 -11.07
CA ASP A 322 9.71 -6.18 -10.00
C ASP A 322 9.24 -7.61 -9.74
N ALA A 323 9.40 -8.54 -10.68
CA ALA A 323 9.07 -9.95 -10.44
C ALA A 323 9.95 -10.60 -9.36
N VAL A 324 11.07 -9.97 -8.98
CA VAL A 324 12.00 -10.45 -7.94
C VAL A 324 11.72 -9.78 -6.59
N SER A 325 10.80 -8.80 -6.52
CA SER A 325 10.57 -7.96 -5.35
C SER A 325 9.72 -8.59 -4.24
N GLU A 326 9.29 -9.87 -4.36
CA GLU A 326 8.41 -10.51 -3.36
C GLU A 326 9.04 -11.70 -2.61
N SER A 327 9.86 -12.54 -3.26
CA SER A 327 10.18 -13.89 -2.72
C SER A 327 11.66 -14.19 -2.42
N VAL A 328 12.53 -13.17 -2.37
CA VAL A 328 13.98 -13.36 -2.17
C VAL A 328 14.51 -12.54 -1.00
N ASN A 329 15.40 -13.15 -0.21
CA ASN A 329 16.13 -12.53 0.90
C ASN A 329 17.49 -12.04 0.37
N LEU A 330 17.72 -10.72 0.36
CA LEU A 330 18.89 -10.07 -0.26
C LEU A 330 19.60 -9.14 0.73
N GLN A 331 19.47 -9.43 2.02
CA GLN A 331 19.89 -8.57 3.13
C GLN A 331 21.41 -8.41 3.25
N GLN A 332 22.22 -9.15 2.47
CA GLN A 332 23.67 -8.91 2.44
C GLN A 332 24.02 -7.61 1.71
N ALA A 333 23.18 -7.10 0.81
CA ALA A 333 23.36 -5.76 0.27
C ALA A 333 23.07 -4.69 1.33
N SER A 334 23.71 -3.54 1.20
CA SER A 334 23.45 -2.36 2.04
C SER A 334 23.05 -1.14 1.21
N ALA A 335 22.97 -1.25 -0.11
CA ALA A 335 22.49 -0.20 -1.00
C ALA A 335 21.42 -0.72 -1.97
N ILE A 336 20.33 0.04 -2.07
CA ILE A 336 19.26 -0.14 -3.05
C ILE A 336 19.10 1.11 -3.90
N VAL A 337 19.01 0.94 -5.22
CA VAL A 337 18.82 2.02 -6.19
C VAL A 337 17.53 1.79 -6.96
N LEU A 338 16.61 2.75 -6.90
CA LEU A 338 15.40 2.75 -7.71
C LEU A 338 15.73 3.47 -9.02
N LEU A 339 15.81 2.73 -10.13
CA LEU A 339 16.14 3.28 -11.45
C LEU A 339 14.95 4.01 -12.10
N ASP A 340 13.74 3.72 -11.62
CA ASP A 340 12.49 4.39 -11.92
C ASP A 340 11.74 4.73 -10.63
N MET A 341 10.93 5.81 -10.67
CA MET A 341 9.99 6.03 -9.57
C MET A 341 8.93 4.93 -9.55
N PRO A 342 8.70 4.28 -8.40
CA PRO A 342 7.61 3.32 -8.26
C PRO A 342 6.25 3.97 -8.54
N GLY A 343 5.34 3.26 -9.22
CA GLY A 343 3.99 3.80 -9.49
C GLY A 343 3.04 3.74 -8.28
N VAL A 344 3.36 2.94 -7.26
CA VAL A 344 2.54 2.71 -6.06
C VAL A 344 3.41 2.43 -4.83
N LEU A 345 2.93 2.81 -3.64
CA LEU A 345 3.64 2.63 -2.36
C LEU A 345 4.05 1.18 -2.13
N ARG A 346 3.13 0.24 -2.35
CA ARG A 346 3.38 -1.20 -2.17
C ARG A 346 4.65 -1.66 -2.92
N LEU A 347 4.86 -1.15 -4.14
CA LEU A 347 6.00 -1.57 -4.95
C LEU A 347 7.31 -1.06 -4.34
N ALA A 348 7.32 0.18 -3.86
CA ALA A 348 8.48 0.73 -3.15
C ALA A 348 8.79 -0.09 -1.89
N GLU A 349 7.77 -0.43 -1.09
CA GLU A 349 7.93 -1.23 0.14
C GLU A 349 8.49 -2.62 -0.15
N GLN A 350 8.00 -3.25 -1.22
CA GLN A 350 8.47 -4.55 -1.66
C GLN A 350 9.94 -4.53 -2.11
N ARG A 351 10.35 -3.48 -2.83
CA ARG A 351 11.73 -3.27 -3.28
C ARG A 351 12.68 -3.05 -2.09
N GLN A 352 12.38 -2.08 -1.21
CA GLN A 352 13.20 -1.76 -0.03
C GLN A 352 13.25 -2.92 0.97
N GLY A 353 12.11 -3.59 1.21
CA GLY A 353 12.01 -4.75 2.08
C GLY A 353 12.78 -5.99 1.61
N ARG A 354 13.49 -5.95 0.46
CA ARG A 354 14.45 -7.00 0.09
C ARG A 354 15.74 -6.93 0.89
N VAL A 355 16.14 -5.72 1.25
CA VAL A 355 17.36 -5.43 2.00
C VAL A 355 17.03 -5.16 3.46
N GLU A 356 15.98 -4.38 3.70
CA GLU A 356 15.56 -3.95 5.03
C GLU A 356 14.88 -5.10 5.79
N ARG A 357 15.70 -5.97 6.38
CA ARG A 357 15.27 -7.16 7.12
C ARG A 357 15.79 -7.13 8.55
N LEU A 358 15.10 -7.86 9.42
CA LEU A 358 15.44 -7.97 10.83
C LEU A 358 16.79 -8.67 11.06
N ASP A 359 17.14 -9.61 10.20
CA ASP A 359 18.41 -10.34 10.24
C ASP A 359 19.50 -9.70 9.36
N SER A 360 19.31 -8.43 8.97
CA SER A 360 20.31 -7.66 8.23
C SER A 360 21.64 -7.63 9.02
N PRO A 361 22.79 -7.86 8.36
CA PRO A 361 24.10 -7.73 9.00
C PRO A 361 24.54 -6.25 9.13
N HIS A 362 23.77 -5.32 8.56
CA HIS A 362 24.10 -3.90 8.49
C HIS A 362 23.28 -3.10 9.50
N ALA A 363 23.90 -2.12 10.17
CA ALA A 363 23.21 -1.18 11.05
C ALA A 363 22.41 -0.12 10.27
N ALA A 364 22.87 0.24 9.07
CA ALA A 364 22.23 1.18 8.17
C ALA A 364 22.30 0.70 6.72
N ILE A 365 21.33 1.11 5.92
CA ILE A 365 21.26 0.84 4.48
C ILE A 365 20.93 2.14 3.74
N ALA A 366 21.37 2.26 2.49
CA ALA A 366 21.12 3.41 1.64
C ALA A 366 20.06 3.11 0.57
N ALA A 367 19.11 4.02 0.39
CA ALA A 367 18.07 3.94 -0.63
C ALA A 367 18.14 5.16 -1.56
N TYR A 368 18.48 4.94 -2.82
CA TYR A 368 18.64 5.99 -3.83
C TYR A 368 17.38 6.11 -4.69
N TRP A 369 16.83 7.31 -4.78
CA TRP A 369 15.60 7.65 -5.49
C TRP A 369 15.90 8.58 -6.67
N PRO A 370 15.30 8.35 -7.84
CA PRO A 370 15.55 9.15 -9.03
C PRO A 370 14.83 10.49 -8.93
N ARG A 371 15.55 11.59 -9.16
CA ARG A 371 14.97 12.92 -9.37
C ARG A 371 14.94 13.21 -10.87
N ASP A 372 13.79 12.94 -11.47
CA ASP A 372 13.55 13.22 -12.88
C ASP A 372 13.31 14.73 -13.13
N PRO A 373 13.76 15.27 -14.29
CA PRO A 373 13.37 16.58 -14.76
C PRO A 373 11.84 16.74 -14.80
N LYS A 374 11.34 17.96 -14.55
CA LYS A 374 9.89 18.26 -14.46
C LYS A 374 9.07 17.72 -15.65
N LEU A 375 9.63 17.79 -16.87
CA LEU A 375 8.98 17.28 -18.10
C LEU A 375 8.76 15.75 -18.10
N LEU A 376 9.60 15.00 -17.39
CA LEU A 376 9.53 13.53 -17.30
C LEU A 376 8.77 13.03 -16.06
N GLN A 377 8.42 13.93 -15.13
CA GLN A 377 7.59 13.59 -13.98
C GLN A 377 6.17 13.23 -14.44
N LEU A 378 5.63 12.15 -13.86
CA LEU A 378 4.28 11.66 -14.14
C LEU A 378 3.35 12.06 -13.00
N ASN A 379 2.04 12.20 -13.29
CA ASN A 379 1.02 12.45 -12.24
C ASN A 379 1.02 11.36 -11.15
N ALA A 380 1.47 10.15 -11.47
CA ALA A 380 1.63 9.06 -10.51
C ALA A 380 2.68 9.38 -9.42
N ASP A 381 3.66 10.23 -9.71
CA ASP A 381 4.75 10.57 -8.78
C ASP A 381 4.24 11.48 -7.66
N GLN A 382 3.37 12.44 -8.00
CA GLN A 382 2.68 13.27 -7.03
C GLN A 382 1.74 12.43 -6.18
N ARG A 383 0.96 11.53 -6.81
CA ARG A 383 0.09 10.59 -6.09
C ARG A 383 0.86 9.67 -5.14
N LEU A 384 2.04 9.19 -5.54
CA LEU A 384 2.88 8.37 -4.66
C LEU A 384 3.30 9.17 -3.43
N ARG A 385 3.75 10.41 -3.61
CA ARG A 385 4.12 11.32 -2.50
C ARG A 385 2.95 11.57 -1.55
N GLU A 386 1.77 11.88 -2.10
CA GLU A 386 0.54 12.05 -1.33
C GLU A 386 0.16 10.78 -0.55
N VAL A 387 0.22 9.61 -1.20
CA VAL A 387 -0.10 8.33 -0.55
C VAL A 387 0.92 7.97 0.53
N ILE A 388 2.19 8.28 0.34
CA ILE A 388 3.23 8.11 1.38
C ILE A 388 2.91 9.00 2.58
N GLY A 389 2.59 10.28 2.37
CA GLY A 389 2.19 11.20 3.44
C GLY A 389 0.96 10.70 4.20
N ILE A 390 -0.11 10.33 3.48
CA ILE A 390 -1.33 9.77 4.07
C ILE A 390 -1.04 8.48 4.83
N ALA A 391 -0.20 7.58 4.30
CA ALA A 391 0.17 6.35 4.99
C ALA A 391 0.99 6.64 6.25
N HIS A 392 1.87 7.64 6.21
CA HIS A 392 2.63 8.08 7.38
C HIS A 392 1.69 8.59 8.48
N GLU A 393 0.71 9.42 8.14
CA GLU A 393 -0.29 9.98 9.07
C GLU A 393 -1.32 8.96 9.59
N LEU A 394 -1.69 7.96 8.78
CA LEU A 394 -2.78 7.02 9.11
C LEU A 394 -2.32 5.70 9.73
N ILE A 395 -1.13 5.19 9.39
CA ILE A 395 -0.69 3.84 9.81
C ILE A 395 0.80 3.76 10.19
N GLY A 396 1.54 4.87 10.09
CA GLY A 396 3.00 4.87 10.23
C GLY A 396 3.67 4.27 8.98
N GLY A 397 4.41 5.11 8.25
CA GLY A 397 5.08 4.74 7.01
C GLY A 397 6.20 3.72 7.24
N ASN A 398 6.42 2.83 6.26
CA ASN A 398 7.62 1.97 6.24
C ASN A 398 8.75 2.53 5.37
N ILE A 399 8.46 3.61 4.64
CA ILE A 399 9.34 4.25 3.68
C ILE A 399 9.32 5.73 3.98
N ASP A 400 10.52 6.27 4.08
CA ASP A 400 10.75 7.70 4.15
C ASP A 400 11.30 8.15 2.79
N LEU A 401 10.67 9.17 2.22
CA LEU A 401 11.25 9.86 1.07
C LEU A 401 12.43 10.70 1.56
N PRO A 402 13.52 10.81 0.77
CA PRO A 402 14.63 11.67 1.16
C PRO A 402 14.14 13.12 1.32
N THR A 403 14.61 13.80 2.37
CA THR A 403 14.34 15.22 2.61
C THR A 403 14.74 16.03 1.38
N GLN A 404 13.83 16.85 0.88
CA GLN A 404 14.15 17.76 -0.22
C GLN A 404 15.14 18.80 0.30
N PRO A 405 16.26 19.06 -0.40
CA PRO A 405 16.94 20.33 -0.23
C PRO A 405 15.93 21.43 -0.56
N ALA A 406 15.81 22.45 0.28
CA ALA A 406 14.90 23.57 0.09
C ALA A 406 15.29 24.39 -1.15
N GLU A 407 14.93 23.90 -2.34
CA GLU A 407 14.86 24.69 -3.55
C GLU A 407 13.43 25.21 -3.67
N VAL A 408 13.22 26.38 -3.06
CA VAL A 408 12.17 27.39 -3.29
C VAL A 408 11.04 26.94 -4.23
N GLU A 409 10.07 26.19 -3.71
CA GLU A 409 8.67 26.46 -4.05
C GLU A 409 8.19 27.43 -2.97
N GLU A 410 7.84 28.66 -3.37
CA GLU A 410 7.18 29.64 -2.51
C GLU A 410 5.79 29.12 -2.09
N GLU A 411 5.76 28.17 -1.17
CA GLU A 411 4.69 28.09 -0.19
C GLU A 411 5.25 28.67 1.10
N VAL A 412 4.62 29.75 1.56
CA VAL A 412 4.93 30.46 2.79
C VAL A 412 4.82 29.48 3.96
N LEU A 413 5.93 28.85 4.33
CA LEU A 413 6.12 28.21 5.62
C LEU A 413 6.37 29.32 6.64
N SER A 414 5.67 29.28 7.77
CA SER A 414 5.88 30.25 8.85
C SER A 414 7.28 30.10 9.44
N ASP A 415 7.83 31.18 10.01
CA ASP A 415 9.18 31.19 10.60
C ASP A 415 9.39 30.11 11.68
N GLU A 416 8.30 29.63 12.33
CA GLU A 416 8.32 28.50 13.26
C GLU A 416 8.62 27.15 12.58
N ASP A 417 8.15 26.94 11.35
CA ASP A 417 8.38 25.72 10.59
C ASP A 417 9.81 25.63 10.03
N LEU A 418 10.40 26.78 9.68
CA LEU A 418 11.78 26.88 9.21
C LEU A 418 12.79 26.65 10.36
N PHE A 419 12.50 27.14 11.56
CA PHE A 419 13.32 26.92 12.76
C PHE A 419 13.34 25.45 13.21
N ALA A 420 12.22 24.73 13.02
CA ALA A 420 12.08 23.33 13.38
C ALA A 420 12.68 22.35 12.35
N ALA A 421 12.77 22.73 11.07
CA ALA A 421 13.34 21.86 10.02
C ALA A 421 14.87 21.75 10.07
N LEU A 422 15.55 22.67 10.76
CA LEU A 422 17.02 22.77 10.81
C LEU A 422 17.66 21.99 11.97
N GLN A 423 16.89 21.31 12.83
CA GLN A 423 17.41 20.51 13.94
C GLN A 423 17.00 19.02 13.83
N PRO A 424 17.95 18.07 13.84
CA PRO A 424 17.67 16.62 13.83
C PRO A 424 16.76 16.17 14.98
N GLU A 425 16.85 16.85 16.11
CA GLU A 425 16.09 16.57 17.34
C GLU A 425 14.61 16.96 17.19
N ALA A 426 14.32 18.03 16.44
CA ALA A 426 12.97 18.50 16.15
C ALA A 426 12.23 17.60 15.14
N ALA A 427 12.94 16.98 14.19
CA ALA A 427 12.39 15.95 13.31
C ALA A 427 12.00 14.67 14.07
N ALA A 428 12.85 14.23 15.01
CA ALA A 428 12.55 13.12 15.91
C ALA A 428 11.38 13.43 16.85
N GLN A 429 11.27 14.68 17.34
CA GLN A 429 10.12 15.14 18.12
C GLN A 429 8.83 15.25 17.31
N ARG A 430 8.87 15.70 16.05
CA ARG A 430 7.71 15.73 15.13
C ARG A 430 7.23 14.34 14.77
N GLU A 431 8.15 13.41 14.49
CA GLU A 431 7.79 12.00 14.36
C GLU A 431 7.17 11.47 15.64
N ALA A 432 7.72 11.79 16.82
CA ALA A 432 7.15 11.38 18.10
C ALA A 432 5.75 11.99 18.35
N THR A 433 5.52 13.28 18.05
CA THR A 433 4.21 13.94 18.22
C THR A 433 3.19 13.52 17.16
N GLN A 434 3.59 13.21 15.93
CA GLN A 434 2.70 12.60 14.93
C GLN A 434 2.38 11.14 15.25
N TRP A 435 3.33 10.42 15.87
CA TRP A 435 3.18 9.01 16.27
C TRP A 435 2.42 8.79 17.58
N GLU A 436 2.38 9.76 18.49
CA GLU A 436 1.59 9.67 19.74
C GLU A 436 0.12 9.31 19.50
N GLY A 437 -0.40 9.59 18.31
CA GLY A 437 -1.78 9.25 17.93
C GLY A 437 -1.97 7.92 17.20
N LEU A 438 -0.92 7.13 16.92
CA LEU A 438 -0.95 5.95 16.05
C LEU A 438 -0.67 4.63 16.79
N THR A 439 -1.68 4.11 17.47
CA THR A 439 -1.58 2.92 18.32
C THR A 439 -2.20 1.69 17.66
N ASP A 440 -1.50 0.55 17.67
CA ASP A 440 -2.13 -0.76 17.39
C ASP A 440 -3.27 -1.00 18.40
N SER A 441 -4.33 -1.69 17.96
CA SER A 441 -5.45 -2.16 18.79
C SER A 441 -5.05 -2.69 20.18
N PHE A 442 -3.90 -3.34 20.28
CA PHE A 442 -3.37 -3.90 21.54
C PHE A 442 -2.36 -3.01 22.26
N GLN A 443 -1.93 -1.88 21.69
CA GLN A 443 -0.97 -0.99 22.34
C GLN A 443 -1.51 -0.46 23.66
N LEU A 444 -2.80 -0.07 23.70
CA LEU A 444 -3.45 0.41 24.92
C LEU A 444 -3.46 -0.63 26.03
N VAL A 445 -3.52 -1.92 25.68
CA VAL A 445 -3.41 -3.03 26.63
C VAL A 445 -1.96 -3.19 27.09
N ARG A 446 -0.99 -3.11 26.17
CA ARG A 446 0.44 -3.17 26.51
C ARG A 446 0.86 -2.03 27.42
N ASP A 447 0.37 -0.82 27.19
CA ASP A 447 0.68 0.37 27.99
C ASP A 447 0.21 0.23 29.44
N LEU A 448 -0.71 -0.69 29.76
CA LEU A 448 -1.09 -0.99 31.15
C LEU A 448 0.03 -1.69 31.92
N VAL A 449 1.00 -2.30 31.23
CA VAL A 449 2.06 -3.15 31.79
C VAL A 449 3.46 -2.67 31.41
N GLU A 450 3.61 -2.06 30.24
CA GLU A 450 4.87 -1.59 29.66
C GLU A 450 4.90 -0.05 29.64
N GLY A 451 6.09 0.53 29.82
CA GLY A 451 6.33 1.97 29.68
C GLY A 451 6.24 2.78 30.99
N PRO A 452 6.50 4.10 30.92
CA PRO A 452 6.61 4.96 32.10
C PRO A 452 5.27 5.19 32.82
N THR A 453 4.15 4.94 32.14
CA THR A 453 2.79 5.12 32.67
C THR A 453 2.09 3.78 32.93
N ALA A 454 2.84 2.68 33.05
CA ALA A 454 2.27 1.36 33.34
C ALA A 454 1.51 1.35 34.68
N LEU A 455 0.34 0.72 34.70
CA LEU A 455 -0.43 0.48 35.94
C LEU A 455 0.11 -0.71 36.71
N VAL A 456 0.62 -1.72 36.00
CA VAL A 456 1.14 -2.96 36.58
C VAL A 456 2.67 -2.90 36.59
N PRO A 457 3.33 -3.00 37.75
CA PRO A 457 4.79 -3.07 37.82
C PRO A 457 5.34 -4.29 37.05
N PRO A 458 6.51 -4.17 36.39
CA PRO A 458 7.10 -5.25 35.60
C PRO A 458 7.29 -6.56 36.38
N ASP A 459 7.75 -6.46 37.63
CA ASP A 459 7.98 -7.64 38.49
C ASP A 459 6.68 -8.37 38.84
N THR A 460 5.60 -7.62 39.12
CA THR A 460 4.27 -8.18 39.39
C THR A 460 3.73 -8.88 38.15
N TYR A 461 3.91 -8.30 36.97
CA TYR A 461 3.48 -8.94 35.73
C TYR A 461 4.24 -10.23 35.46
N ALA A 462 5.57 -10.24 35.62
CA ALA A 462 6.41 -11.43 35.44
C ALA A 462 6.01 -12.58 36.37
N GLN A 463 5.61 -12.27 37.62
CA GLN A 463 5.13 -13.26 38.58
C GLN A 463 3.79 -13.91 38.18
N VAL A 464 2.98 -13.23 37.34
CA VAL A 464 1.63 -13.67 36.98
C VAL A 464 1.54 -14.23 35.57
N ALA A 465 2.40 -13.80 34.65
CA ALA A 465 2.34 -14.15 33.22
C ALA A 465 2.42 -15.66 32.96
N ASP A 466 3.21 -16.40 33.74
CA ASP A 466 3.44 -17.84 33.56
C ASP A 466 2.70 -18.72 34.60
N LEU A 467 1.73 -18.16 35.33
CA LEU A 467 0.92 -18.94 36.27
C LEU A 467 -0.03 -19.88 35.52
N THR A 468 0.37 -21.14 35.36
CA THR A 468 -0.47 -22.26 34.89
C THR A 468 -1.38 -22.85 35.96
N ALA A 469 -1.34 -22.33 37.19
CA ALA A 469 -2.17 -22.80 38.30
C ALA A 469 -3.64 -22.52 38.00
N GLY A 470 -4.44 -23.60 37.88
CA GLY A 470 -5.86 -23.60 37.52
C GLY A 470 -6.75 -22.89 38.53
N ALA A 471 -6.72 -21.56 38.56
CA ALA A 471 -7.76 -20.76 39.18
C ALA A 471 -8.95 -20.69 38.21
N LEU A 472 -10.07 -21.31 38.59
CA LEU A 472 -11.31 -21.30 37.80
C LEU A 472 -11.89 -19.88 37.63
N CYS A 473 -11.66 -18.98 38.59
CA CYS A 473 -12.08 -17.58 38.56
C CYS A 473 -11.28 -16.76 39.61
N ARG A 474 -10.94 -15.50 39.31
CA ARG A 474 -10.37 -14.54 40.29
C ARG A 474 -11.28 -13.32 40.35
N ILE A 475 -11.66 -12.92 41.56
CA ILE A 475 -12.55 -11.78 41.81
C ILE A 475 -11.80 -10.80 42.70
N ASN A 476 -11.73 -9.55 42.26
CA ASN A 476 -11.21 -8.43 43.05
C ASN A 476 -12.31 -7.37 43.15
N LEU A 477 -12.46 -6.77 44.32
CA LEU A 477 -13.48 -5.76 44.58
C LEU A 477 -12.81 -4.46 45.00
N LEU A 478 -13.35 -3.36 44.49
CA LEU A 478 -12.86 -2.01 44.72
C LEU A 478 -14.00 -1.16 45.27
N ALA A 479 -13.70 -0.30 46.24
CA ALA A 479 -14.61 0.78 46.61
C ALA A 479 -14.65 1.81 45.48
N SER A 480 -15.83 2.09 44.93
CA SER A 480 -16.04 3.04 43.85
C SER A 480 -17.32 3.85 44.08
N PRO A 481 -17.34 5.16 43.78
CA PRO A 481 -18.54 5.99 43.92
C PRO A 481 -19.64 5.61 42.92
N THR A 482 -19.27 5.06 41.76
CA THR A 482 -20.20 4.56 40.74
C THR A 482 -20.00 3.05 40.55
N PRO A 483 -21.08 2.27 40.41
CA PRO A 483 -20.95 0.83 40.18
C PRO A 483 -20.52 0.55 38.73
N TRP A 484 -19.48 -0.25 38.57
CA TRP A 484 -18.98 -0.75 37.28
C TRP A 484 -18.36 -2.14 37.46
N SER A 485 -18.29 -2.91 36.38
CA SER A 485 -17.75 -4.28 36.40
C SER A 485 -16.86 -4.54 35.19
N PHE A 486 -15.69 -5.12 35.41
CA PHE A 486 -14.76 -5.54 34.36
C PHE A 486 -14.56 -7.05 34.39
N PHE A 487 -14.71 -7.69 33.24
CA PHE A 487 -14.59 -9.12 33.05
C PHE A 487 -13.50 -9.44 32.03
N ALA A 488 -12.50 -10.22 32.44
CA ALA A 488 -11.48 -10.78 31.55
C ALA A 488 -11.72 -12.28 31.36
N LEU A 489 -12.23 -12.66 30.20
CA LEU A 489 -12.60 -14.03 29.88
C LEU A 489 -11.46 -14.72 29.12
N PRO A 490 -11.11 -15.96 29.50
CA PRO A 490 -10.08 -16.73 28.81
C PRO A 490 -10.53 -17.04 27.37
N GLY A 491 -9.54 -17.22 26.49
CA GLY A 491 -9.79 -17.77 25.17
C GLY A 491 -10.06 -19.27 25.23
N GLU A 492 -10.93 -19.78 24.36
CA GLU A 492 -11.20 -21.21 24.18
C GLU A 492 -10.76 -21.65 22.77
N HIS A 493 -10.76 -22.95 22.46
CA HIS A 493 -10.46 -23.42 21.11
C HIS A 493 -11.33 -22.71 20.05
N GLY A 494 -10.71 -21.85 19.25
CA GLY A 494 -11.38 -21.07 18.21
C GLY A 494 -12.04 -19.76 18.66
N ARG A 495 -11.89 -19.35 19.93
CA ARG A 495 -12.38 -18.05 20.44
C ARG A 495 -11.24 -17.30 21.15
N PRO A 496 -10.86 -16.09 20.69
CA PRO A 496 -9.85 -15.29 21.39
C PRO A 496 -10.35 -14.86 22.77
N PRO A 497 -9.45 -14.54 23.71
CA PRO A 497 -9.81 -13.96 25.00
C PRO A 497 -10.61 -12.67 24.81
N ARG A 498 -11.48 -12.35 25.78
CA ARG A 498 -12.40 -11.21 25.68
C ARG A 498 -12.39 -10.38 26.93
N TRP A 499 -12.38 -9.06 26.74
CA TRP A 499 -12.57 -8.09 27.81
C TRP A 499 -13.95 -7.46 27.67
N VAL A 500 -14.69 -7.37 28.77
CA VAL A 500 -16.00 -6.74 28.82
C VAL A 500 -16.04 -5.77 29.98
N LEU A 501 -16.47 -4.54 29.71
CA LEU A 501 -16.74 -3.53 30.72
C LEU A 501 -18.24 -3.23 30.73
N TRP A 502 -18.83 -3.24 31.91
CA TRP A 502 -20.17 -2.76 32.18
C TRP A 502 -20.15 -1.44 32.93
N ARG A 503 -20.92 -0.48 32.44
CA ARG A 503 -21.11 0.84 33.01
C ARG A 503 -22.56 1.29 32.83
N PRO A 504 -23.30 1.60 33.92
CA PRO A 504 -24.70 2.01 33.83
C PRO A 504 -24.87 3.45 33.32
N ASP A 505 -23.82 4.26 33.37
CA ASP A 505 -23.84 5.69 33.02
C ASP A 505 -23.63 5.97 31.52
N VAL A 506 -23.43 4.92 30.70
CA VAL A 506 -23.13 5.03 29.27
C VAL A 506 -24.06 4.12 28.45
N SER A 507 -24.36 4.52 27.20
CA SER A 507 -25.14 3.71 26.27
C SER A 507 -24.33 3.41 25.01
N PRO A 508 -24.12 2.13 24.63
CA PRO A 508 -24.56 0.93 25.34
C PRO A 508 -23.84 0.72 26.68
N ALA A 509 -24.53 0.11 27.64
CA ALA A 509 -24.01 -0.12 29.00
C ALA A 509 -22.85 -1.15 29.02
N PHE A 510 -22.78 -2.01 28.01
CA PHE A 510 -21.70 -2.98 27.84
C PHE A 510 -20.81 -2.60 26.66
N THR A 511 -19.51 -2.72 26.85
CA THR A 511 -18.52 -2.51 25.79
C THR A 511 -17.44 -3.58 25.79
N THR A 512 -16.97 -3.93 24.59
CA THR A 512 -15.81 -4.80 24.33
C THR A 512 -14.67 -4.02 23.68
N ASP A 513 -14.82 -2.70 23.55
CA ASP A 513 -13.82 -1.82 22.96
C ASP A 513 -12.65 -1.61 23.92
N LEU A 514 -11.49 -2.18 23.56
CA LEU A 514 -10.27 -2.11 24.37
C LEU A 514 -9.86 -0.68 24.71
N ARG A 515 -10.15 0.31 23.84
CA ARG A 515 -9.82 1.71 24.13
C ARG A 515 -10.63 2.24 25.29
N THR A 516 -11.96 2.09 25.22
CA THR A 516 -12.86 2.50 26.30
C THR A 516 -12.53 1.79 27.61
N ILE A 517 -12.22 0.50 27.52
CA ILE A 517 -11.86 -0.32 28.68
C ILE A 517 -10.56 0.17 29.32
N CYS A 518 -9.48 0.28 28.55
CA CYS A 518 -8.16 0.68 29.10
C CYS A 518 -8.19 2.10 29.67
N ALA A 519 -8.90 3.04 29.02
CA ALA A 519 -9.07 4.39 29.53
C ALA A 519 -9.79 4.41 30.89
N HIS A 520 -10.87 3.63 31.02
CA HIS A 520 -11.62 3.54 32.26
C HIS A 520 -10.82 2.85 33.38
N LEU A 521 -10.09 1.78 33.06
CA LEU A 521 -9.21 1.11 34.04
C LEU A 521 -8.16 2.08 34.58
N ARG A 522 -7.56 2.94 33.74
CA ARG A 522 -6.61 3.96 34.18
C ARG A 522 -7.22 5.04 35.06
N GLU A 523 -8.48 5.39 34.82
CA GLU A 523 -9.22 6.39 35.60
C GLU A 523 -9.63 5.87 36.98
N GLN A 524 -9.92 4.57 37.10
CA GLN A 524 -10.46 3.98 38.34
C GLN A 524 -9.40 3.27 39.20
N LEU A 525 -8.31 2.79 38.59
CA LEU A 525 -7.26 2.05 39.28
C LEU A 525 -6.07 2.98 39.59
N HIS A 526 -5.96 3.37 40.85
CA HIS A 526 -4.89 4.19 41.39
C HIS A 526 -4.23 3.49 42.60
N PRO A 527 -3.00 3.85 42.97
CA PRO A 527 -2.33 3.27 44.15
C PRO A 527 -3.11 3.45 45.47
N GLU A 528 -3.98 4.45 45.53
CA GLU A 528 -4.83 4.77 46.69
C GLU A 528 -6.20 4.06 46.68
N SER A 529 -6.50 3.26 45.64
CA SER A 529 -7.79 2.58 45.55
C SER A 529 -7.95 1.54 46.67
N VAL A 530 -9.09 1.58 47.35
CA VAL A 530 -9.36 0.74 48.53
C VAL A 530 -9.96 -0.60 48.09
N ALA A 531 -9.25 -1.69 48.39
CA ALA A 531 -9.74 -3.05 48.19
C ALA A 531 -10.84 -3.39 49.22
N VAL A 532 -11.92 -4.01 48.76
CA VAL A 532 -13.05 -4.45 49.60
C VAL A 532 -13.01 -5.97 49.74
N SER A 533 -13.40 -6.49 50.90
CA SER A 533 -13.44 -7.92 51.15
C SER A 533 -14.60 -8.58 50.40
N VAL A 534 -14.35 -9.71 49.75
CA VAL A 534 -15.39 -10.51 49.08
C VAL A 534 -16.40 -11.10 50.09
N PHE A 535 -16.04 -11.14 51.37
CA PHE A 535 -16.87 -11.71 52.45
C PHE A 535 -17.81 -10.70 53.12
N ASP A 536 -17.87 -9.46 52.65
CA ASP A 536 -18.79 -8.46 53.21
C ASP A 536 -20.25 -8.78 52.85
N PRO A 537 -21.21 -8.76 53.79
CA PRO A 537 -22.58 -9.22 53.56
C PRO A 537 -23.35 -8.50 52.43
N GLY A 538 -23.01 -7.25 52.15
CA GLY A 538 -23.63 -6.46 51.06
C GLY A 538 -23.07 -6.77 49.66
N VAL A 539 -21.91 -7.42 49.58
CA VAL A 539 -21.17 -7.67 48.35
C VAL A 539 -21.74 -8.87 47.58
N GLN A 540 -22.21 -9.90 48.29
CA GLN A 540 -22.69 -11.12 47.63
C GLN A 540 -23.93 -10.85 46.76
N THR A 541 -24.90 -10.09 47.27
CA THR A 541 -26.09 -9.67 46.51
C THR A 541 -25.72 -8.82 45.29
N GLN A 542 -24.72 -7.94 45.42
CA GLN A 542 -24.24 -7.13 44.29
C GLN A 542 -23.56 -7.99 43.23
N LEU A 543 -22.76 -8.97 43.64
CA LEU A 543 -22.08 -9.88 42.71
C LEU A 543 -23.08 -10.72 41.91
N GLU A 544 -24.12 -11.26 42.55
CA GLU A 544 -25.19 -12.00 41.88
C GLU A 544 -25.93 -11.13 40.85
N GLN A 545 -26.28 -9.90 41.22
CA GLN A 545 -26.90 -8.94 40.30
C GLN A 545 -26.01 -8.64 39.09
N GLN A 546 -24.70 -8.47 39.29
CA GLN A 546 -23.75 -8.20 38.21
C GLN A 546 -23.59 -9.40 37.27
N ILE A 547 -23.59 -10.63 37.79
CA ILE A 547 -23.55 -11.85 36.98
C ILE A 547 -24.81 -11.99 36.13
N ASP A 548 -25.99 -11.72 36.70
CA ASP A 548 -27.25 -11.81 35.98
C ASP A 548 -27.38 -10.73 34.89
N LEU A 549 -26.92 -9.49 35.18
CA LEU A 549 -26.79 -8.44 34.16
C LEU A 549 -25.86 -8.87 33.02
N PHE A 550 -24.71 -9.47 33.34
CA PHE A 550 -23.78 -9.97 32.34
C PHE A 550 -24.39 -11.09 31.47
N ARG A 551 -25.16 -12.00 32.06
CA ARG A 551 -25.89 -13.05 31.32
C ARG A 551 -26.91 -12.46 30.36
N GLN A 552 -27.68 -11.46 30.80
CA GLN A 552 -28.66 -10.76 29.96
C GLN A 552 -27.96 -10.01 28.80
N ALA A 553 -26.76 -9.51 29.03
CA ALA A 553 -25.95 -8.82 28.03
C ALA A 553 -25.30 -9.72 26.98
N GLU A 554 -25.30 -11.05 27.16
CA GLU A 554 -24.65 -11.99 26.23
C GLU A 554 -25.13 -11.79 24.78
N ARG A 555 -26.42 -11.47 24.62
CA ARG A 555 -27.01 -11.15 23.32
C ARG A 555 -26.48 -9.83 22.75
N GLU A 556 -26.40 -8.77 23.55
CA GLU A 556 -25.90 -7.45 23.14
C GLU A 556 -24.41 -7.48 22.76
N LEU A 557 -23.65 -8.38 23.39
CA LEU A 557 -22.23 -8.63 23.13
C LEU A 557 -21.96 -9.49 21.88
N LEU A 558 -23.01 -9.96 21.17
CA LEU A 558 -22.84 -10.70 19.93
C LEU A 558 -22.30 -9.80 18.82
N PRO A 559 -21.44 -10.33 17.92
CA PRO A 559 -20.99 -9.58 16.75
C PRO A 559 -22.17 -9.04 15.94
N PRO A 560 -22.07 -7.82 15.34
CA PRO A 560 -23.17 -7.19 14.60
C PRO A 560 -23.81 -8.08 13.52
N ARG A 561 -23.01 -8.95 12.89
CA ARG A 561 -23.50 -9.92 11.90
C ARG A 561 -24.45 -10.95 12.52
N LYS A 562 -24.13 -11.46 13.72
CA LYS A 562 -24.98 -12.42 14.44
C LYS A 562 -26.22 -11.73 15.00
N LEU A 563 -26.07 -10.53 15.56
CA LEU A 563 -27.20 -9.69 15.99
C LEU A 563 -28.19 -9.46 14.85
N ARG A 564 -27.71 -9.04 13.67
CA ARG A 564 -28.55 -8.86 12.48
C ARG A 564 -29.21 -10.15 12.02
N ALA A 565 -28.50 -11.27 12.06
CA ALA A 565 -29.07 -12.57 11.74
C ALA A 565 -30.22 -12.93 12.69
N LEU A 566 -30.04 -12.71 14.00
CA LEU A 566 -31.08 -12.92 15.00
C LEU A 566 -32.26 -11.96 14.81
N GLN A 567 -32.02 -10.67 14.57
CA GLN A 567 -33.06 -9.68 14.28
C GLN A 567 -33.85 -10.03 13.01
N THR A 568 -33.16 -10.48 11.96
CA THR A 568 -33.79 -10.91 10.71
C THR A 568 -34.60 -12.18 10.92
N ALA A 569 -34.06 -13.15 11.66
CA ALA A 569 -34.77 -14.37 12.02
C ALA A 569 -36.03 -14.05 12.85
N GLU A 570 -35.91 -13.22 13.88
CA GLU A 570 -37.04 -12.77 14.71
C GLU A 570 -38.12 -12.09 13.86
N PHE A 571 -37.73 -11.19 12.94
CA PHE A 571 -38.64 -10.54 12.02
C PHE A 571 -39.38 -11.55 11.11
N LEU A 572 -38.64 -12.49 10.52
CA LEU A 572 -39.21 -13.54 9.66
C LEU A 572 -40.16 -14.46 10.45
N PHE A 573 -39.79 -14.88 11.65
CA PHE A 573 -40.62 -15.74 12.49
C PHE A 573 -41.87 -15.02 13.00
N LYS A 574 -41.78 -13.73 13.39
CA LYS A 574 -42.95 -12.91 13.72
C LYS A 574 -43.90 -12.78 12.54
N ARG A 575 -43.37 -12.58 11.32
CA ARG A 575 -44.18 -12.51 10.09
C ARG A 575 -44.84 -13.85 9.76
N GLN A 576 -44.11 -14.96 9.88
CA GLN A 576 -44.68 -16.30 9.67
C GLN A 576 -45.72 -16.66 10.73
N CYS A 577 -45.52 -16.26 11.99
CA CYS A 577 -46.48 -16.48 13.07
C CYS A 577 -47.81 -15.75 12.80
N LYS A 578 -47.77 -14.54 12.23
CA LYS A 578 -48.97 -13.79 11.82
C LYS A 578 -49.69 -14.42 10.62
N ALA A 579 -48.96 -15.11 9.75
CA ALA A 579 -49.51 -15.76 8.56
C ALA A 579 -50.01 -17.20 8.82
N ALA A 580 -49.67 -17.79 9.97
CA ALA A 580 -50.07 -19.15 10.33
C ALA A 580 -51.53 -19.20 10.82
N ALA A 581 -52.23 -20.29 10.50
CA ALA A 581 -53.62 -20.48 10.93
C ALA A 581 -53.74 -20.49 12.47
N PRO A 582 -54.68 -19.74 13.07
CA PRO A 582 -54.89 -19.70 14.51
C PRO A 582 -55.13 -21.12 15.07
N GLY A 583 -54.39 -21.49 16.12
CA GLY A 583 -54.53 -22.80 16.79
C GLY A 583 -53.78 -23.96 16.15
N SER A 584 -53.10 -23.76 15.01
CA SER A 584 -52.24 -24.81 14.43
C SER A 584 -51.01 -25.10 15.30
N GLU A 585 -50.55 -26.35 15.28
CA GLU A 585 -49.29 -26.79 15.92
C GLU A 585 -48.10 -25.93 15.46
N ARG A 586 -48.07 -25.58 14.16
CA ARG A 586 -47.08 -24.66 13.59
C ARG A 586 -47.14 -23.26 14.23
N ALA A 587 -48.32 -22.71 14.49
CA ALA A 587 -48.45 -21.41 15.15
C ALA A 587 -47.99 -21.47 16.62
N GLN A 588 -48.19 -22.59 17.32
CA GLN A 588 -47.70 -22.79 18.68
C GLN A 588 -46.16 -22.89 18.73
N LEU A 589 -45.56 -23.68 17.83
CA LEU A 589 -44.10 -23.77 17.70
C LEU A 589 -43.46 -22.43 17.34
N LEU A 590 -44.04 -21.67 16.40
CA LEU A 590 -43.54 -20.34 16.05
C LEU A 590 -43.62 -19.35 17.22
N LYS A 591 -44.66 -19.42 18.06
CA LYS A 591 -44.77 -18.61 19.28
C LYS A 591 -43.69 -18.97 20.31
N GLN A 592 -43.42 -20.26 20.51
CA GLN A 592 -42.34 -20.72 21.40
C GLN A 592 -40.98 -20.23 20.91
N VAL A 593 -40.70 -20.36 19.60
CA VAL A 593 -39.44 -19.87 19.01
C VAL A 593 -39.31 -18.36 19.13
N VAL A 594 -40.38 -17.58 18.89
CA VAL A 594 -40.35 -16.11 19.07
C VAL A 594 -40.10 -15.73 20.54
N ALA A 595 -40.64 -16.49 21.50
CA ALA A 595 -40.40 -16.25 22.93
C ALA A 595 -38.92 -16.45 23.33
N LEU A 596 -38.19 -17.35 22.65
CA LEU A 596 -36.74 -17.51 22.83
C LEU A 596 -35.93 -16.28 22.38
N PHE A 597 -36.52 -15.37 21.59
CA PHE A 597 -35.92 -14.07 21.26
C PHE A 597 -36.36 -12.96 22.22
N GLN A 598 -37.10 -13.24 23.29
CA GLN A 598 -37.53 -12.25 24.29
C GLN A 598 -36.97 -12.54 25.69
N ALA A 599 -36.52 -13.77 25.94
CA ALA A 599 -35.55 -14.09 26.97
C ALA A 599 -34.14 -13.69 26.53
#